data_AF-A0A8J3R3Y0-F1
#
_entry.id   AF-A0A8J3R3Y0-F1
#
_cell.length_a   1.000
_cell.length_b   1.000
_cell.length_c   1.000
_cell.angle_alpha   90.00
_cell.angle_beta   90.00
_cell.angle_gamma   90.00
#
_symmetry.space_group_name_H-M   'P 1'
#
loop_
_entity.id
_entity.type
_entity.pdbx_description
1 polymer ?
#
loop_
_entity_poly.entity_id
_entity_poly.type
_entity_poly.pdbx_seq_one_letter_code
_entity_poly.pdbx_strand_id
1 'polypeptide(L)'
;MACRGYFLALNESCVARLLAEDGNDERLIEVIKQLDMADAPDECDVDKAWDGIHRCLTEGGLGGEDRTYRLNAVVLGGLPLHQSDGYVVSHNTPAEVHDVAAALSELDAEPFISRYWALDPDV
;
A
#
# COMPACT_ATOMS: atom_id res chain seq x y z
N MET A 1 -3.32 5.93 -12.23
CA MET A 1 -1.89 6.27 -12.46
C MET A 1 -1.14 5.14 -13.19
N ALA A 2 -0.02 5.40 -13.87
CA ALA A 2 0.71 4.37 -14.66
C ALA A 2 1.96 3.77 -13.98
N CYS A 3 2.10 3.89 -12.65
CA CYS A 3 3.18 3.26 -11.89
C CYS A 3 2.79 1.87 -11.41
N ARG A 4 3.81 1.03 -11.16
CA ARG A 4 3.63 -0.31 -10.57
C ARG A 4 3.58 -0.21 -9.06
N GLY A 5 2.84 -1.10 -8.42
CA GLY A 5 2.75 -1.23 -6.97
C GLY A 5 3.01 -2.66 -6.54
N TYR A 6 3.60 -2.82 -5.37
CA TYR A 6 3.88 -4.09 -4.73
C TYR A 6 3.84 -3.91 -3.21
N PHE A 7 3.67 -5.03 -2.48
CA PHE A 7 3.76 -5.08 -1.02
C PHE A 7 5.00 -5.85 -0.61
N LEU A 8 5.76 -5.32 0.35
CA LEU A 8 6.90 -6.01 0.97
C LEU A 8 6.57 -6.35 2.42
N ALA A 9 6.68 -7.62 2.79
CA ALA A 9 6.71 -8.01 4.18
C ALA A 9 8.12 -7.82 4.74
N LEU A 10 8.23 -7.05 5.82
CA LEU A 10 9.50 -6.65 6.40
C LEU A 10 9.62 -7.11 7.85
N ASN A 11 10.80 -7.57 8.23
CA ASN A 11 11.14 -7.81 9.64
C ASN A 11 11.52 -6.48 10.34
N GLU A 12 11.59 -6.51 11.67
CA GLU A 12 11.89 -5.33 12.50
C GLU A 12 13.18 -4.61 12.09
N SER A 13 14.22 -5.34 11.68
CA SER A 13 15.49 -4.73 11.27
C SER A 13 15.39 -3.99 9.93
N CYS A 14 14.59 -4.51 8.99
CA CYS A 14 14.32 -3.82 7.73
C CYS A 14 13.46 -2.58 7.95
N VAL A 15 12.43 -2.67 8.81
CA VAL A 15 11.60 -1.53 9.19
C VAL A 15 12.44 -0.43 9.85
N ALA A 16 13.30 -0.78 10.81
CA ALA A 16 14.18 0.18 11.47
C ALA A 16 15.11 0.90 10.47
N ARG A 17 15.61 0.19 9.44
CA ARG A 17 16.41 0.79 8.37
C ARG A 17 15.61 1.78 7.53
N LEU A 18 14.35 1.47 7.20
CA LEU A 18 13.49 2.39 6.44
C LEU A 18 13.14 3.64 7.25
N LEU A 19 12.73 3.46 8.51
CA LEU A 19 12.35 4.58 9.39
C LEU A 19 13.54 5.49 9.73
N ALA A 20 14.77 5.00 9.65
CA ALA A 20 15.97 5.82 9.84
C ALA A 20 16.18 6.84 8.70
N GLU A 21 15.58 6.62 7.54
CA GLU A 21 15.65 7.51 6.37
C GLU A 21 14.48 8.51 6.30
N ASP A 22 13.72 8.68 7.38
CA ASP A 22 12.62 9.65 7.46
C ASP A 22 13.08 11.06 7.05
N GLY A 23 12.31 11.69 6.15
CA GLY A 23 12.65 12.97 5.52
C GLY A 23 13.74 12.92 4.44
N ASN A 24 14.25 11.74 4.08
CA ASN A 24 15.22 11.54 3.00
C ASN A 24 14.70 10.56 1.94
N ASP A 25 13.83 11.06 1.07
CA ASP A 25 13.15 10.28 0.03
C ASP A 25 14.12 9.54 -0.90
N GLU A 26 15.22 10.17 -1.32
CA GLU A 26 16.21 9.54 -2.20
C GLU A 26 16.81 8.30 -1.55
N ARG A 27 17.20 8.40 -0.27
CA ARG A 27 17.76 7.27 0.49
C ARG A 27 16.72 6.22 0.80
N LEU A 28 15.51 6.61 1.15
CA LEU A 28 14.40 5.69 1.38
C LEU A 28 14.18 4.78 0.15
N ILE A 29 14.12 5.36 -1.04
CA ILE A 29 13.94 4.60 -2.28
C ILE A 29 15.16 3.71 -2.59
N GLU A 30 16.39 4.16 -2.33
CA GLU A 30 17.58 3.31 -2.45
C GLU A 30 17.52 2.09 -1.52
N VAL A 31 17.09 2.28 -0.26
CA VAL A 31 16.95 1.17 0.70
C VAL A 31 15.87 0.20 0.24
N ILE A 32 14.72 0.68 -0.23
CA ILE A 32 13.64 -0.17 -0.75
C ILE A 32 14.14 -1.00 -1.94
N LYS A 33 14.82 -0.38 -2.91
CA LYS A 33 15.40 -1.10 -4.06
C LYS A 33 16.41 -2.16 -3.63
N GLN A 34 17.21 -1.90 -2.59
CA GLN A 34 18.13 -2.90 -2.07
C GLN A 34 17.42 -4.07 -1.39
N LEU A 35 16.32 -3.80 -0.67
CA LEU A 35 15.50 -4.84 -0.04
C LEU A 35 14.82 -5.72 -1.09
N ASP A 36 14.27 -5.09 -2.12
CA ASP A 36 13.66 -5.73 -3.29
C ASP A 36 14.66 -6.65 -4.02
N MET A 37 15.85 -6.13 -4.36
CA MET A 37 16.91 -6.90 -5.02
C MET A 37 17.54 -8.02 -4.17
N ALA A 38 17.34 -8.02 -2.85
CA ALA A 38 17.95 -9.00 -1.95
C ALA A 38 17.13 -10.28 -1.77
N ASP A 39 16.20 -10.57 -2.69
CA ASP A 39 15.17 -11.62 -2.57
C ASP A 39 14.41 -11.44 -1.24
N ALA A 40 13.71 -10.30 -1.08
CA ALA A 40 12.71 -10.19 -0.02
C ALA A 40 11.77 -11.41 -0.15
N PRO A 41 11.74 -12.33 0.83
CA PRO A 41 11.14 -13.66 0.61
C PRO A 41 9.62 -13.61 0.41
N ASP A 42 8.99 -12.49 0.78
CA ASP A 42 7.54 -12.30 0.84
C ASP A 42 7.15 -10.95 0.18
N GLU A 43 7.30 -10.87 -1.14
CA GLU A 43 6.79 -9.78 -2.00
C GLU A 43 5.45 -10.18 -2.64
N CYS A 44 4.53 -9.22 -2.77
CA CYS A 44 3.32 -9.35 -3.57
C CYS A 44 3.23 -8.21 -4.60
N ASP A 45 3.66 -8.48 -5.84
CA ASP A 45 3.52 -7.55 -6.98
C ASP A 45 2.08 -7.55 -7.50
N VAL A 46 1.48 -6.36 -7.58
CA VAL A 46 0.13 -6.13 -8.12
C VAL A 46 0.14 -5.33 -9.42
N ASP A 47 1.32 -5.08 -10.00
CA ASP A 47 1.58 -4.26 -11.17
C ASP A 47 0.76 -2.95 -11.11
N LYS A 48 -0.23 -2.79 -11.97
CA LYS A 48 -1.05 -1.56 -12.05
C LYS A 48 -2.36 -1.65 -11.26
N ALA A 49 -2.63 -2.75 -10.57
CA ALA A 49 -3.91 -2.98 -9.93
C ALA A 49 -4.08 -2.22 -8.60
N TRP A 50 -3.00 -1.72 -7.99
CA TRP A 50 -3.02 -1.07 -6.68
C TRP A 50 -4.04 0.08 -6.57
N ASP A 51 -4.19 0.89 -7.63
CA ASP A 51 -5.11 2.03 -7.71
C ASP A 51 -6.57 1.56 -7.66
N GLY A 52 -6.90 0.58 -8.51
CA GLY A 52 -8.22 -0.05 -8.53
C GLY A 52 -8.55 -0.79 -7.23
N ILE A 53 -7.57 -1.50 -6.64
CA ILE A 53 -7.72 -2.15 -5.34
C ILE A 53 -8.07 -1.10 -4.28
N HIS A 54 -7.27 -0.03 -4.17
CA HIS A 54 -7.50 1.04 -3.19
C HIS A 54 -8.90 1.62 -3.35
N ARG A 55 -9.26 2.06 -4.56
CA ARG A 55 -10.56 2.69 -4.84
C ARG A 55 -11.75 1.76 -4.57
N CYS A 56 -11.63 0.46 -4.79
CA CYS A 56 -12.71 -0.49 -4.43
C CYS A 56 -12.96 -0.56 -2.92
N LEU A 57 -11.90 -0.37 -2.14
CA LEU A 57 -11.89 -0.44 -0.69
C LEU A 57 -12.32 0.87 -0.02
N THR A 58 -12.26 1.99 -0.76
CA THR A 58 -12.47 3.36 -0.26
C THR A 58 -13.59 4.10 -0.98
N GLU A 59 -14.61 3.38 -1.45
CA GLU A 59 -15.80 3.95 -2.12
C GLU A 59 -15.46 4.82 -3.35
N GLY A 60 -14.40 4.46 -4.06
CA GLY A 60 -13.93 5.12 -5.27
C GLY A 60 -12.88 6.21 -5.04
N GLY A 61 -12.57 6.55 -3.79
CA GLY A 61 -11.64 7.62 -3.43
C GLY A 61 -10.16 7.24 -3.56
N LEU A 62 -9.34 8.19 -3.98
CA LEU A 62 -7.88 8.03 -4.02
C LEU A 62 -7.26 8.91 -2.92
N GLY A 63 -6.60 8.27 -1.95
CA GLY A 63 -5.99 8.95 -0.80
C GLY A 63 -6.05 8.11 0.48
N GLY A 64 -5.16 8.40 1.43
CA GLY A 64 -5.12 7.73 2.75
C GLY A 64 -5.75 8.52 3.90
N GLU A 65 -6.23 9.74 3.64
CA GLU A 65 -6.83 10.63 4.65
C GLU A 65 -8.33 10.36 4.89
N ASP A 66 -8.91 9.42 4.15
CA ASP A 66 -10.30 9.05 4.27
C ASP A 66 -10.57 8.28 5.59
N ARG A 67 -11.77 8.47 6.15
CA ARG A 67 -12.18 7.92 7.46
C ARG A 67 -12.53 6.42 7.41
N THR A 68 -12.01 5.71 6.43
CA THR A 68 -12.39 4.34 6.04
C THR A 68 -11.41 3.29 6.57
N TYR A 69 -10.58 3.66 7.55
CA TYR A 69 -9.85 2.67 8.34
C TYR A 69 -10.85 1.59 8.82
N ARG A 70 -10.64 0.32 8.49
CA ARG A 70 -9.34 -0.31 8.19
C ARG A 70 -8.97 -0.44 6.72
N LEU A 71 -9.91 -0.35 5.79
CA LEU A 71 -9.68 -0.79 4.41
C LEU A 71 -8.82 0.16 3.57
N ASN A 72 -8.79 1.47 3.89
CA ASN A 72 -7.87 2.39 3.21
C ASN A 72 -6.39 2.10 3.49
N ALA A 73 -6.10 1.51 4.64
CA ALA A 73 -4.75 1.15 5.07
C ALA A 73 -4.18 -0.05 4.30
N VAL A 74 -4.94 -0.66 3.39
CA VAL A 74 -4.45 -1.72 2.49
C VAL A 74 -3.39 -1.18 1.54
N VAL A 75 -3.57 0.02 0.98
CA VAL A 75 -2.64 0.57 -0.02
C VAL A 75 -2.04 1.91 0.42
N LEU A 76 -2.88 2.87 0.83
CA LEU A 76 -2.43 4.27 1.05
C LEU A 76 -2.61 4.78 2.49
N GLY A 77 -3.42 4.13 3.32
CA GLY A 77 -3.82 4.62 4.65
C GLY A 77 -2.88 4.28 5.81
N GLY A 78 -1.73 3.65 5.56
CA GLY A 78 -0.67 3.48 6.57
C GLY A 78 0.15 4.75 6.79
N LEU A 79 1.25 4.65 7.55
CA LEU A 79 2.18 5.76 7.75
C LEU A 79 2.88 6.11 6.43
N PRO A 80 2.68 7.31 5.85
CA PRO A 80 3.39 7.72 4.65
C PRO A 80 4.87 7.98 5.00
N LEU A 81 5.77 7.35 4.24
CA LEU A 81 7.23 7.50 4.42
C LEU A 81 7.88 8.35 3.34
N HIS A 82 7.27 8.45 2.16
CA HIS A 82 7.79 9.25 1.04
C HIS A 82 6.99 10.55 0.88
N GLN A 83 7.66 11.69 0.80
CA GLN A 83 7.01 13.02 0.80
C GLN A 83 6.99 13.70 -0.57
N SER A 84 7.95 13.38 -1.43
CA SER A 84 8.07 13.96 -2.77
C SER A 84 7.13 13.32 -3.78
N ASP A 85 7.00 13.96 -4.93
CA ASP A 85 6.30 13.37 -6.07
C ASP A 85 7.09 12.20 -6.66
N GLY A 86 6.39 11.22 -7.24
CA GLY A 86 6.97 10.16 -8.08
C GLY A 86 6.94 8.76 -7.47
N TYR A 87 6.89 8.64 -6.15
CA TYR A 87 6.67 7.38 -5.44
C TYR A 87 5.65 7.56 -4.33
N VAL A 88 5.00 6.45 -3.97
CA VAL A 88 4.18 6.36 -2.78
C VAL A 88 4.69 5.20 -1.95
N VAL A 89 5.04 5.47 -0.70
CA VAL A 89 5.50 4.47 0.26
C VAL A 89 4.66 4.64 1.52
N SER A 90 3.89 3.62 1.85
CA SER A 90 3.10 3.56 3.08
C SER A 90 3.56 2.36 3.90
N HIS A 91 3.71 2.57 5.21
CA HIS A 91 4.13 1.54 6.15
C HIS A 91 3.02 1.23 7.14
N ASN A 92 2.71 -0.05 7.30
CA ASN A 92 1.81 -0.55 8.33
C ASN A 92 2.58 -1.32 9.39
N THR A 93 2.24 -1.07 10.65
CA THR A 93 2.70 -1.86 11.78
C THR A 93 2.07 -3.27 11.75
N PRO A 94 2.66 -4.26 12.45
CA PRO A 94 2.06 -5.61 12.54
C PRO A 94 0.62 -5.62 13.07
N ALA A 95 0.29 -4.70 13.98
CA ALA A 95 -1.07 -4.56 14.50
C ALA A 95 -2.04 -4.04 13.43
N GLU A 96 -1.63 -3.05 12.64
CA GLU A 96 -2.45 -2.54 11.52
C GLU A 96 -2.62 -3.59 10.43
N VAL A 97 -1.57 -4.36 10.10
CA VAL A 97 -1.67 -5.48 9.15
C VAL A 97 -2.69 -6.50 9.62
N HIS A 98 -2.70 -6.84 10.91
CA HIS A 98 -3.71 -7.75 11.47
C HIS A 98 -5.13 -7.18 11.33
N ASP A 99 -5.32 -5.91 11.64
CA ASP A 99 -6.61 -5.25 11.54
C ASP A 99 -7.11 -5.16 10.08
N VAL A 100 -6.22 -4.83 9.15
CA VAL A 100 -6.50 -4.83 7.70
C VAL A 100 -6.87 -6.22 7.22
N ALA A 101 -6.11 -7.26 7.60
CA ALA A 101 -6.39 -8.64 7.20
C ALA A 101 -7.76 -9.12 7.71
N ALA A 102 -8.13 -8.77 8.95
CA ALA A 102 -9.45 -9.07 9.49
C ALA A 102 -10.55 -8.38 8.68
N ALA A 103 -10.40 -7.09 8.36
CA ALA A 103 -11.37 -6.36 7.56
C ALA A 103 -11.50 -6.91 6.13
N LEU A 104 -10.39 -7.29 5.49
CA LEU A 104 -10.41 -7.94 4.17
C LEU A 104 -11.13 -9.29 4.21
N SER A 105 -11.04 -10.04 5.31
CA SER A 105 -11.69 -11.35 5.44
C SER A 105 -13.22 -11.27 5.52
N GLU A 106 -13.77 -10.11 5.84
CA GLU A 106 -15.20 -9.84 5.87
C GLU A 106 -15.76 -9.43 4.50
N LEU A 107 -14.89 -9.20 3.50
CA LEU A 107 -15.31 -8.79 2.16
C LEU A 107 -15.84 -9.97 1.35
N ASP A 108 -17.04 -9.78 0.82
CA ASP A 108 -17.56 -10.65 -0.23
C ASP A 108 -16.93 -10.32 -1.58
N ALA A 109 -16.46 -11.36 -2.28
CA ALA A 109 -15.80 -11.22 -3.59
C ALA A 109 -16.73 -10.65 -4.68
N GLU A 110 -18.01 -11.04 -4.71
CA GLU A 110 -18.93 -10.57 -5.74
C GLU A 110 -19.19 -9.06 -5.68
N PRO A 111 -19.55 -8.46 -4.53
CA PRO A 111 -19.66 -7.01 -4.40
C PRO A 111 -18.36 -6.28 -4.72
N PHE A 112 -17.20 -6.83 -4.30
CA PHE A 112 -15.90 -6.23 -4.59
C PHE A 112 -15.63 -6.16 -6.10
N ILE A 113 -15.84 -7.26 -6.83
CA ILE A 113 -15.68 -7.33 -8.28
C ILE A 113 -16.67 -6.39 -8.97
N SER A 114 -17.92 -6.33 -8.51
CA SER A 114 -18.91 -5.42 -9.08
C SER A 114 -18.52 -3.95 -8.90
N ARG A 115 -17.92 -3.57 -7.76
CA ARG A 115 -17.39 -2.21 -7.54
C ARG A 115 -16.24 -1.90 -8.49
N TYR A 116 -15.32 -2.85 -8.67
CA TYR A 116 -14.20 -2.70 -9.59
C TYR A 116 -14.64 -2.35 -11.01
N TRP A 117 -15.61 -3.08 -11.56
CA TRP A 117 -16.14 -2.80 -12.90
C TRP A 117 -16.96 -1.51 -13.00
N ALA A 118 -17.41 -0.96 -11.87
CA ALA A 118 -18.12 0.30 -11.81
C ALA A 118 -17.20 1.52 -11.62
N LEU A 119 -15.89 1.31 -11.41
CA LEU A 119 -14.92 2.40 -11.31
C LEU A 119 -14.82 3.16 -12.63
N ASP A 120 -14.85 4.49 -12.54
CA ASP A 120 -14.54 5.36 -13.66
C ASP A 120 -13.01 5.39 -13.88
N PRO A 121 -12.49 4.93 -15.04
CA PRO A 121 -11.06 4.89 -15.31
C PRO A 121 -10.42 6.28 -15.47
N ASP A 122 -11.23 7.33 -15.71
CA ASP A 122 -10.75 8.69 -15.95
C ASP A 122 -10.74 9.57 -14.70
N VAL A 123 -11.23 9.04 -13.56
CA VAL A 123 -11.22 9.68 -12.23
C VAL A 123 -10.03 9.22 -11.41
#